data_AF-A0A2M7CPH9-F1
#
_entry.id   AF-A0A2M7CPH9-F1
#
_cell.length_a   1.000
_cell.length_b   1.000
_cell.length_c   1.000
_cell.angle_alpha   90.00
_cell.angle_beta   90.00
_cell.angle_gamma   90.00
#
_symmetry.space_group_name_H-M   'P 1'
#
loop_
_entity.id
_entity.type
_entity.pdbx_description
1 polymer ?
#
loop_
_entity_poly.entity_id
_entity_poly.type
_entity_poly.pdbx_seq_one_letter_code
_entity_poly.pdbx_strand_id
1 'polypeptide(L)' 'MERLLLTVTLYTRKDCGLCGEAKAHLAALEKELPHRLAEVDIDSDPALLKKYLVSI' A
#
# COMPACT_ATOMS: atom_id res chain seq x y z
N MET A 1 5.97 -24.11 11.40
CA MET A 1 5.46 -23.30 10.27
C MET A 1 5.74 -21.85 10.61
N GLU A 2 6.85 -21.34 10.12
CA GLU A 2 7.30 -19.97 10.34
C GLU A 2 6.39 -19.08 9.51
N ARG A 3 5.38 -18.46 10.15
CA ARG A 3 4.53 -17.49 9.46
C ARG A 3 5.38 -16.25 9.22
N LEU A 4 5.96 -16.13 8.03
CA LEU A 4 6.54 -14.87 7.57
C LEU A 4 5.40 -13.86 7.51
N LEU A 5 5.52 -12.81 8.32
CA LEU A 5 4.53 -11.73 8.36
C LEU A 5 4.73 -10.89 7.09
N LEU A 6 3.84 -11.06 6.12
CA LEU A 6 3.91 -10.32 4.86
C LEU A 6 3.75 -8.83 5.14
N THR A 7 4.64 -7.99 4.61
CA THR A 7 4.47 -6.54 4.68
C THR A 7 3.96 -6.03 3.35
N VAL A 8 2.80 -5.38 3.36
CA VAL A 8 2.17 -4.76 2.19
C VAL A 8 2.33 -3.25 2.33
N THR A 9 3.05 -2.63 1.39
CA THR A 9 3.18 -1.17 1.34
C THR A 9 2.16 -0.60 0.37
N LEU A 10 1.19 0.15 0.89
CA LEU A 10 0.21 0.88 0.09
C LEU A 10 0.72 2.31 -0.11
N TYR A 11 1.18 2.60 -1.32
CA TYR A 11 1.54 3.95 -1.72
C TYR A 11 0.27 4.75 -2.01
N THR A 12 0.05 5.82 -1.26
CA THR A 12 -1.10 6.72 -1.39
C THR A 12 -0.62 8.11 -1.80
N ARG A 13 -1.56 8.98 -2.16
CA ARG A 13 -1.31 10.41 -2.40
C ARG A 13 -2.48 11.24 -1.89
N LYS A 14 -2.30 12.55 -1.80
CA LYS A 14 -3.41 13.47 -1.49
C LYS A 14 -4.48 13.41 -2.59
N ASP A 15 -5.73 13.48 -2.17
CA ASP A 15 -6.91 13.38 -3.06
C ASP A 15 -6.97 12.08 -3.90
N CYS A 16 -6.48 10.97 -3.35
CA CYS A 16 -6.61 9.66 -3.97
C CYS A 16 -8.00 9.06 -3.69
N GLY A 17 -8.94 9.26 -4.61
CA GLY A 17 -10.32 8.78 -4.46
C GLY A 17 -10.45 7.26 -4.24
N LEU A 18 -9.55 6.45 -4.80
CA LEU A 18 -9.60 4.98 -4.70
C LEU A 18 -8.72 4.40 -3.58
N CYS A 19 -7.86 5.21 -2.94
CA CYS A 19 -6.95 4.70 -1.91
C CYS A 19 -7.71 4.22 -0.66
N GLY A 20 -8.85 4.84 -0.35
CA GLY A 20 -9.73 4.39 0.74
C GLY A 20 -10.32 3.01 0.48
N GLU A 21 -10.74 2.74 -0.76
CA GLU A 21 -11.27 1.44 -1.15
C GLU A 21 -10.19 0.35 -1.12
N ALA A 22 -9.01 0.62 -1.67
CA ALA A 22 -7.88 -0.30 -1.63
C ALA A 22 -7.49 -0.69 -0.20
N LYS A 23 -7.49 0.28 0.72
CA LYS A 23 -7.25 0.05 2.15
C LYS A 23 -8.32 -0.86 2.78
N ALA A 24 -9.58 -0.65 2.44
CA ALA A 24 -10.68 -1.48 2.95
C ALA A 24 -10.56 -2.95 2.48
N HIS A 25 -10.21 -3.16 1.22
CA HIS A 25 -9.97 -4.51 0.67
C HIS A 25 -8.78 -5.20 1.34
N LEU A 26 -7.67 -4.48 1.54
CA LEU A 26 -6.49 -5.02 2.24
C LEU A 26 -6.81 -5.37 3.69
N ALA A 27 -7.55 -4.52 4.41
CA ALA A 27 -7.99 -4.83 5.77
C ALA A 27 -8.91 -6.06 5.83
N ALA A 28 -9.77 -6.26 4.81
CA ALA A 28 -10.58 -7.48 4.72
C ALA A 28 -9.72 -8.74 4.52
N LEU A 29 -8.69 -8.63 3.66
CA LEU A 29 -7.77 -9.72 3.33
C LEU A 29 -6.87 -10.13 4.51
N GLU A 30 -6.63 -9.25 5.48
CA GLU A 30 -5.83 -9.54 6.68
C GLU A 30 -6.37 -10.77 7.45
N LYS A 31 -7.69 -11.00 7.40
CA LYS A 31 -8.36 -12.14 8.05
C LYS A 31 -7.98 -13.49 7.45
N GLU A 32 -7.67 -13.52 6.16
CA GLU A 32 -7.32 -14.73 5.42
C GLU A 32 -5.79 -14.87 5.27
N LEU A 33 -5.12 -13.73 5.07
CA LEU A 33 -3.69 -13.61 4.87
C LEU A 33 -3.14 -12.57 5.85
N PRO A 34 -2.68 -13.00 7.05
CA PRO A 34 -2.10 -12.10 8.02
C PRO A 34 -0.94 -11.29 7.43
N HIS A 35 -1.10 -9.98 7.35
CA HIS A 35 -0.11 -9.07 6.80
C HIS A 35 -0.08 -7.75 7.58
N ARG A 36 1.04 -7.06 7.50
CA ARG A 36 1.19 -5.70 8.01
C ARG A 36 0.99 -4.73 6.86
N LEU A 37 -0.06 -3.91 6.95
CA LEU A 37 -0.26 -2.79 6.02
C LEU A 37 0.57 -1.58 6.45
N ALA A 38 1.39 -1.05 5.54
CA ALA A 38 2.16 0.18 5.71
C ALA A 38 1.73 1.21 4.67
N GLU A 39 1.13 2.30 5.12
CA GLU A 39 0.73 3.42 4.25
C GLU A 39 1.89 4.40 4.09
N VAL A 40 2.19 4.78 2.85
CA VAL A 40 3.26 5.74 2.52
C VAL A 40 2.73 6.75 1.51
N ASP A 41 2.80 8.04 1.85
CA ASP A 41 2.52 9.10 0.89
C ASP A 41 3.64 9.17 -0.15
N ILE A 42 3.32 8.83 -1.40
CA ILE A 42 4.28 8.77 -2.50
C ILE A 42 4.75 10.17 -2.93
N ASP A 43 3.92 11.20 -2.73
CA ASP A 43 4.29 12.59 -3.06
C ASP A 43 5.34 13.15 -2.10
N SER A 44 5.52 12.51 -0.94
CA SER A 44 6.51 12.91 0.05
C SER A 44 7.93 12.43 -0.28
N ASP A 45 8.10 11.52 -1.23
CA ASP A 45 9.42 11.01 -1.66
C ASP A 45 9.55 11.00 -3.21
N PRO A 46 10.30 11.97 -3.78
CA PRO A 46 10.54 12.04 -5.22
C PRO A 46 11.20 10.79 -5.83
N ALA A 47 11.96 10.02 -5.05
CA ALA A 47 12.56 8.78 -5.52
C ALA A 47 11.51 7.66 -5.62
N LEU A 48 10.56 7.58 -4.70
CA LEU A 48 9.41 6.67 -4.80
C LEU A 48 8.53 7.05 -5.99
N LEU A 49 8.25 8.34 -6.15
CA LEU A 49 7.50 8.87 -7.29
C LEU A 49 8.16 8.43 -8.61
N LYS A 50 9.46 8.70 -8.79
CA LYS A 50 10.20 8.32 -9.99
C LYS A 50 10.24 6.80 -10.22
N LYS A 51 10.25 6.00 -9.15
CA LYS A 51 10.34 4.54 -9.24
C LYS A 51 9.02 3.88 -9.66
N TYR A 52 7.89 4.42 -9.20
CA TYR A 52 6.58 3.77 -9.37
C TYR A 52 5.61 4.54 -10.29
N LEU A 53 5.85 5.82 -10.59
CA LEU A 53 5.12 6.62 -11.59
C LEU A 53 5.88 6.71 -12.93
N VAL A 54 6.47 5.60 -13.38
CA VAL A 54 7.03 5.52 -14.73
C VAL A 54 5.87 5.32 -15.71
N SER A 55 5.48 6.42 -16.35
CA SER A 55 4.64 6.56 -17.55
C SER A 55 3.73 5.38 -17.93
N ILE A 56 2.42 5.61 -17.80
CA ILE A 56 1.38 4.95 -18.61
C ILE A 56 1.49 5.46 -20.06
#